data_AF-A0A7S4S1H1-F1
#
_entry.id   AF-A0A7S4S1H1-F1
#
_cell.length_a   1.000
_cell.length_b   1.000
_cell.length_c   1.000
_cell.angle_alpha   90.00
_cell.angle_beta   90.00
_cell.angle_gamma   90.00
#
_symmetry.space_group_name_H-M   'P 1'
#
loop_
_entity.id
_entity.type
_entity.pdbx_description
1 polymer ?
#
loop_
_entity_poly.entity_id
_entity_poly.type
_entity_poly.pdbx_seq_one_letter_code
_entity_poly.pdbx_strand_id
1 'polypeptide(L)'
;VALQDRAKCPSRVQVRGPERLAPGGALLPRARALALQRELAARYGAAGFQERLASLAGRPAEEQRRRLREACLAEQRQVLPRYGFDGTPEGVLVMLISFQLVQRDVFERGDDEMISVADELNELLDVDKAASSIRERLRGQADPAPEAQAPRPPPAPAKPQSDSKPLAPAGAMSWMSAMLIDEAGIDDGEDGGGGGAETDEEAADAIW
;
A
#
# COMPACT_ATOMS: atom_id res chain seq x y z
N VAL A 1 -30.93 26.11 -2.81
CA VAL A 1 -30.07 27.07 -2.10
C VAL A 1 -28.66 26.51 -2.12
N ALA A 2 -27.76 27.09 -2.92
CA ALA A 2 -26.37 26.65 -2.97
C ALA A 2 -25.63 27.24 -1.76
N LEU A 3 -25.03 26.37 -0.94
CA LEU A 3 -24.13 26.79 0.13
C LEU A 3 -22.87 27.39 -0.52
N GLN A 4 -22.58 28.66 -0.22
CA GLN A 4 -21.35 29.29 -0.69
C GLN A 4 -20.17 28.68 0.09
N ASP A 5 -19.10 28.24 -0.57
CA ASP A 5 -17.93 27.57 0.04
C ASP A 5 -17.22 28.39 1.13
N ARG A 6 -17.50 29.69 1.23
CA ARG A 6 -16.97 30.59 2.27
C ARG A 6 -17.87 30.76 3.48
N ALA A 7 -19.06 30.16 3.48
CA ALA A 7 -19.96 30.23 4.62
C ALA A 7 -19.37 29.39 5.77
N LYS A 8 -18.95 30.07 6.85
CA LYS A 8 -18.61 29.39 8.09
C LYS A 8 -19.82 28.61 8.56
N CYS A 9 -19.62 27.33 8.86
CA CYS A 9 -20.68 26.48 9.39
C CYS A 9 -21.28 27.15 10.64
N PRO A 10 -22.62 27.29 10.74
CA PRO A 10 -23.24 27.88 11.92
C PRO A 10 -22.76 27.15 13.18
N SER A 11 -22.51 27.89 14.27
CA SER A 11 -22.02 27.32 15.54
C SER A 11 -22.93 26.26 16.18
N ARG A 12 -24.14 26.07 15.64
CA ARG A 12 -25.10 25.03 16.04
C ARG A 12 -24.97 23.73 15.25
N VAL A 13 -24.17 23.67 14.19
CA VAL A 13 -23.92 22.43 13.46
C VAL A 13 -22.82 21.67 14.20
N GLN A 14 -23.24 20.71 15.01
CA GLN A 14 -22.33 19.72 15.56
C GLN A 14 -22.01 18.71 14.45
N VAL A 15 -20.77 18.73 13.96
CA VAL A 15 -20.24 17.57 13.25
C VAL A 15 -20.19 16.48 14.31
N ARG A 16 -20.89 15.36 14.10
CA ARG A 16 -20.69 14.17 14.93
C ARG A 16 -19.45 13.45 14.42
N GLY A 17 -18.56 13.06 15.33
CA GLY A 17 -17.31 12.40 14.97
C GLY A 17 -16.16 13.30 14.51
N PRO A 18 -15.95 14.55 15.01
CA PRO A 18 -14.74 15.30 14.70
C PRO A 18 -13.48 14.57 15.19
N GLU A 19 -13.60 13.74 16.23
CA GLU A 19 -12.57 12.79 16.67
C GLU A 19 -12.27 11.67 15.65
N ARG A 20 -13.13 11.48 14.64
CA ARG A 20 -12.89 10.58 13.51
C ARG A 20 -12.23 11.29 12.33
N LEU A 21 -11.94 12.59 12.43
CA LEU A 21 -11.17 13.28 11.42
C LEU A 21 -9.71 12.82 11.55
N ALA A 22 -9.10 12.42 10.44
CA ALA A 22 -7.67 12.16 10.42
C ALA A 22 -6.92 13.45 10.84
N PRO A 23 -5.74 13.34 11.48
CA PRO A 23 -4.90 14.50 11.78
C PRO A 23 -4.71 15.35 10.52
N GLY A 24 -5.06 16.65 10.58
CA GLY A 24 -5.13 17.53 9.41
C GLY A 24 -6.54 17.81 8.88
N GLY A 25 -7.57 17.14 9.42
CA GLY A 25 -8.98 17.52 9.26
C GLY A 25 -9.63 17.14 7.92
N ALA A 26 -8.93 16.42 7.04
CA ALA A 26 -9.50 15.96 5.78
C ALA A 26 -10.33 14.68 6.00
N LEU A 27 -11.66 14.79 5.86
CA LEU A 27 -12.48 13.61 5.59
C LEU A 27 -12.21 13.16 4.16
N LEU A 28 -12.11 11.84 3.97
CA LEU A 28 -12.07 11.22 2.66
C LEU A 28 -13.42 10.55 2.38
N PRO A 29 -14.42 11.26 1.81
CA PRO A 29 -15.67 10.64 1.42
C PRO A 29 -15.43 9.43 0.51
N ARG A 30 -16.29 8.41 0.57
CA ARG A 30 -16.21 7.20 -0.28
C ARG A 30 -15.86 7.50 -1.74
N ALA A 31 -16.60 8.41 -2.38
CA ALA A 31 -16.37 8.77 -3.79
C ALA A 31 -14.96 9.33 -4.04
N ARG A 32 -14.42 10.09 -3.09
CA ARG A 32 -13.08 10.67 -3.15
C ARG A 32 -12.00 9.63 -2.83
N ALA A 33 -12.26 8.74 -1.88
CA ALA A 33 -11.40 7.58 -1.57
C ALA A 33 -11.22 6.68 -2.79
N LEU A 34 -12.33 6.34 -3.45
CA LEU A 34 -12.32 5.52 -4.65
C LEU A 34 -11.60 6.21 -5.82
N ALA A 35 -11.85 7.52 -6.03
CA ALA A 35 -11.15 8.29 -7.05
C ALA A 35 -9.63 8.31 -6.80
N LEU A 36 -9.20 8.48 -5.54
CA LEU A 36 -7.80 8.41 -5.14
C LEU A 36 -7.19 7.03 -5.43
N GLN A 37 -7.85 5.95 -5.04
CA GLN A 37 -7.36 4.59 -5.30
C GLN A 37 -7.23 4.30 -6.80
N ARG A 38 -8.19 4.73 -7.62
CA ARG A 38 -8.13 4.60 -9.08
C ARG A 38 -6.99 5.38 -9.70
N GLU A 39 -6.76 6.61 -9.25
CA GLU A 39 -5.65 7.42 -9.76
C GLU A 39 -4.29 6.81 -9.37
N LEU A 40 -4.17 6.28 -8.14
CA LEU A 40 -2.99 5.52 -7.73
C LEU A 40 -2.82 4.24 -8.55
N ALA A 41 -3.88 3.47 -8.79
CA ALA A 41 -3.84 2.26 -9.61
C ALA A 41 -3.38 2.57 -11.04
N ALA A 42 -3.91 3.62 -11.66
CA ALA A 42 -3.48 4.05 -12.99
C ALA A 42 -1.99 4.44 -13.03
N ARG A 43 -1.48 5.10 -11.97
CA ARG A 43 -0.05 5.47 -11.85
C ARG A 43 0.84 4.25 -11.67
N TYR A 44 0.46 3.33 -10.78
CA TYR A 44 1.21 2.10 -10.55
C TYR A 44 1.15 1.16 -11.75
N GLY A 45 0.06 1.16 -12.51
CA GLY A 45 -0.06 0.41 -13.76
C GLY A 45 0.75 0.96 -14.94
N ALA A 46 1.34 2.16 -14.81
CA ALA A 46 2.12 2.77 -15.88
C ALA A 46 3.38 1.92 -16.19
N ALA A 47 3.71 1.77 -17.48
CA ALA A 47 4.81 0.93 -17.93
C ALA A 47 6.15 1.27 -17.24
N GLY A 48 6.48 2.56 -17.16
CA GLY A 48 7.72 2.99 -16.50
C GLY A 48 7.76 2.70 -14.99
N PHE A 49 6.61 2.64 -14.31
CA PHE A 49 6.56 2.21 -12.90
C PHE A 49 6.75 0.70 -12.79
N GLN A 50 6.04 -0.08 -13.60
CA GLN A 50 6.14 -1.55 -13.63
C GLN A 50 7.55 -2.04 -14.00
N GLU A 51 8.26 -1.34 -14.89
CA GLU A 51 9.67 -1.60 -15.20
C GLU A 51 10.58 -1.39 -13.99
N ARG A 52 10.39 -0.28 -13.26
CA ARG A 52 11.13 -0.04 -12.02
C ARG A 52 10.81 -1.09 -10.97
N LEU A 53 9.54 -1.47 -10.84
CA LEU A 53 9.07 -2.49 -9.90
C LEU A 53 9.71 -3.85 -10.20
N ALA A 54 9.68 -4.29 -11.46
CA ALA A 54 10.29 -5.53 -11.90
C ALA A 54 11.82 -5.58 -11.66
N SER A 55 12.51 -4.43 -11.75
CA SER A 55 13.95 -4.33 -11.47
C SER A 55 14.32 -4.59 -10.00
N LEU A 56 13.32 -4.65 -9.12
CA LEU A 56 13.49 -5.00 -7.71
C LEU A 56 13.51 -6.51 -7.47
N ALA A 57 13.03 -7.32 -8.43
CA ALA A 57 12.99 -8.77 -8.27
C ALA A 57 14.40 -9.37 -8.12
N GLY A 58 14.54 -10.30 -7.17
CA GLY A 58 15.81 -10.96 -6.85
C GLY A 58 16.73 -10.16 -5.93
N ARG A 59 16.33 -8.96 -5.47
CA ARG A 59 17.04 -8.23 -4.42
C ARG A 59 16.71 -8.80 -3.03
N PRO A 60 17.53 -8.53 -2.00
CA PRO A 60 17.15 -8.83 -0.62
C PRO A 60 15.82 -8.17 -0.24
N ALA A 61 14.99 -8.86 0.54
CA ALA A 61 13.63 -8.43 0.85
C ALA A 61 13.56 -7.03 1.48
N GLU A 62 14.53 -6.67 2.32
CA GLU A 62 14.63 -5.35 2.94
C GLU A 62 14.92 -4.24 1.90
N GLU A 63 15.88 -4.46 1.00
CA GLU A 63 16.19 -3.52 -0.09
C GLU A 63 14.99 -3.37 -1.04
N GLN A 64 14.32 -4.48 -1.36
CA GLN A 64 13.11 -4.49 -2.18
C GLN A 64 12.00 -3.65 -1.54
N ARG A 65 11.70 -3.84 -0.25
CA ARG A 65 10.71 -3.04 0.48
C ARG A 65 11.07 -1.56 0.52
N ARG A 66 12.33 -1.21 0.81
CA ARG A 66 12.79 0.18 0.82
C ARG A 66 12.61 0.86 -0.54
N ARG A 67 13.11 0.25 -1.61
CA ARG A 67 13.00 0.81 -2.97
C ARG A 67 11.56 0.86 -3.48
N LEU A 68 10.73 -0.12 -3.11
CA LEU A 68 9.30 -0.10 -3.42
C LEU A 68 8.62 1.12 -2.79
N ARG A 69 8.87 1.39 -1.50
CA ARG A 69 8.34 2.57 -0.81
C ARG A 69 8.77 3.87 -1.49
N GLU A 70 10.06 3.99 -1.84
CA GLU A 70 10.58 5.17 -2.55
C GLU A 70 9.88 5.38 -3.90
N ALA A 71 9.71 4.30 -4.68
CA ALA A 71 9.02 4.36 -5.97
C ALA A 71 7.53 4.75 -5.82
N CYS A 72 6.84 4.17 -4.83
CA CYS A 72 5.45 4.50 -4.53
C CYS A 72 5.29 5.95 -4.07
N LEU A 73 6.18 6.43 -3.20
CA LEU A 73 6.17 7.81 -2.70
C LEU A 73 6.38 8.83 -3.82
N ALA A 74 7.23 8.52 -4.81
CA ALA A 74 7.45 9.37 -5.98
C ALA A 74 6.17 9.58 -6.81
N GLU A 75 5.33 8.56 -6.95
CA GLU A 75 4.03 8.68 -7.63
C GLU A 75 2.99 9.35 -6.72
N GLN A 76 2.94 8.97 -5.43
CA GLN A 76 2.03 9.55 -4.43
C GLN A 76 2.21 11.06 -4.27
N ARG A 77 3.45 11.56 -4.33
CA ARG A 77 3.79 13.00 -4.32
C ARG A 77 3.00 13.83 -5.34
N GLN A 78 2.65 13.23 -6.47
CA GLN A 78 1.93 13.91 -7.55
C GLN A 78 0.41 13.85 -7.37
N VAL A 79 -0.09 12.84 -6.66
CA VAL A 79 -1.51 12.52 -6.52
C VAL A 79 -2.07 13.08 -5.21
N LEU A 80 -1.41 12.80 -4.09
CA LEU A 80 -1.90 13.11 -2.73
C LEU A 80 -2.32 14.57 -2.51
N PRO A 81 -1.57 15.60 -2.99
CA PRO A 81 -1.98 16.99 -2.80
C PRO A 81 -3.35 17.34 -3.40
N ARG A 82 -3.79 16.64 -4.46
CA ARG A 82 -5.11 16.83 -5.07
C ARG A 82 -6.25 16.34 -4.19
N TYR A 83 -5.95 15.43 -3.27
CA TYR A 83 -6.90 14.82 -2.35
C TYR A 83 -6.84 15.45 -0.95
N GLY A 84 -5.96 16.43 -0.74
CA GLY A 84 -5.81 17.12 0.54
C GLY A 84 -4.84 16.43 1.50
N PHE A 85 -3.97 15.56 0.98
CA PHE A 85 -2.90 14.93 1.75
C PHE A 85 -1.55 15.46 1.28
N ASP A 86 -0.58 15.53 2.17
CA ASP A 86 0.78 15.91 1.80
C ASP A 86 1.47 14.82 0.98
N GLY A 87 2.33 15.22 0.06
CA GLY A 87 3.19 14.31 -0.72
C GLY A 87 4.38 13.76 0.07
N THR A 88 4.25 13.59 1.37
CA THR A 88 5.33 13.16 2.28
C THR A 88 4.97 11.80 2.89
N PRO A 89 5.94 11.08 3.49
CA PRO A 89 5.65 9.85 4.21
C PRO A 89 4.54 10.02 5.27
N GLU A 90 4.53 11.15 5.97
CA GLU A 90 3.52 11.49 6.97
C GLU A 90 2.14 11.68 6.32
N GLY A 91 2.09 12.35 5.16
CA GLY A 91 0.85 12.51 4.39
C GLY A 91 0.29 11.17 3.88
N VAL A 92 1.17 10.22 3.52
CA VAL A 92 0.79 8.84 3.18
C VAL A 92 0.19 8.15 4.40
N LEU A 93 0.81 8.26 5.59
CA LEU A 93 0.28 7.69 6.82
C LEU A 93 -1.12 8.22 7.15
N VAL A 94 -1.32 9.55 7.06
CA VAL A 94 -2.63 10.19 7.25
C VAL A 94 -3.66 9.70 6.22
N MET A 95 -3.25 9.51 4.97
CA MET A 95 -4.10 8.92 3.93
C MET A 95 -4.51 7.48 4.29
N LEU A 96 -3.57 6.64 4.75
CA LEU A 96 -3.84 5.26 5.13
C LEU A 96 -4.83 5.18 6.30
N ILE A 97 -4.65 6.00 7.33
CA ILE A 97 -5.60 6.14 8.44
C ILE A 97 -6.99 6.54 7.93
N SER A 98 -7.05 7.48 6.98
CA SER A 98 -8.31 7.92 6.37
C SER A 98 -9.00 6.78 5.62
N PHE A 99 -8.26 5.92 4.92
CA PHE A 99 -8.84 4.75 4.28
C PHE A 99 -9.36 3.72 5.26
N GLN A 100 -8.67 3.45 6.38
CA GLN A 100 -9.15 2.52 7.41
C GLN A 100 -10.53 2.92 7.95
N LEU A 101 -10.76 4.23 8.12
CA LEU A 101 -12.06 4.75 8.55
C LEU A 101 -13.16 4.52 7.50
N VAL A 102 -12.84 4.70 6.21
CA VAL A 102 -13.78 4.43 5.09
C VAL A 102 -14.03 2.93 4.95
N GLN A 103 -13.01 2.10 5.16
CA GLN A 103 -13.09 0.65 4.99
C GLN A 103 -14.09 0.01 5.94
N ARG A 104 -14.13 0.45 7.20
CA ARG A 104 -15.11 -0.10 8.16
C ARG A 104 -16.54 0.07 7.64
N ASP A 105 -16.85 1.25 7.09
CA ASP A 105 -18.14 1.53 6.46
C ASP A 105 -18.34 0.73 5.16
N VAL A 106 -17.29 0.47 4.39
CA VAL A 106 -17.31 -0.30 3.13
C VAL A 106 -17.60 -1.77 3.34
N PHE A 107 -16.98 -2.39 4.35
CA PHE A 107 -17.24 -3.79 4.71
C PHE A 107 -18.67 -3.99 5.21
N GLU A 108 -19.17 -3.08 6.03
CA GLU A 108 -20.55 -3.12 6.50
C GLU A 108 -21.57 -2.97 5.36
N ARG A 109 -21.19 -2.28 4.28
CA ARG A 109 -22.06 -2.04 3.11
C ARG A 109 -21.87 -3.04 1.97
N GLY A 110 -20.84 -3.88 2.01
CA GLY A 110 -20.50 -4.79 0.90
C GLY A 110 -20.14 -4.04 -0.38
N ASP A 111 -19.29 -3.03 -0.29
CA ASP A 111 -18.91 -2.21 -1.44
C ASP A 111 -17.82 -2.88 -2.30
N ASP A 112 -18.27 -3.74 -3.21
CA ASP A 112 -17.45 -4.54 -4.13
C ASP A 112 -16.50 -3.70 -5.01
N GLU A 113 -16.87 -2.46 -5.31
CA GLU A 113 -16.09 -1.57 -6.17
C GLU A 113 -14.79 -1.14 -5.47
N MET A 114 -14.89 -0.76 -4.19
CA MET A 114 -13.70 -0.39 -3.41
C MET A 114 -12.80 -1.60 -3.12
N ILE A 115 -13.40 -2.78 -2.90
CA ILE A 115 -12.66 -4.04 -2.74
C ILE A 115 -11.88 -4.36 -4.01
N SER A 116 -12.55 -4.30 -5.18
CA SER A 116 -11.93 -4.63 -6.47
C SER A 116 -10.73 -3.73 -6.79
N VAL A 117 -10.82 -2.42 -6.52
CA VAL A 117 -9.70 -1.50 -6.75
C VAL A 117 -8.56 -1.72 -5.76
N ALA A 118 -8.87 -2.10 -4.51
CA ALA A 118 -7.84 -2.45 -3.53
C ALA A 118 -7.07 -3.71 -3.94
N ASP A 119 -7.78 -4.71 -4.48
CA ASP A 119 -7.16 -5.93 -5.02
C ASP A 119 -6.31 -5.63 -6.26
N GLU A 120 -6.80 -4.77 -7.17
CA GLU A 120 -6.01 -4.29 -8.31
C GLU A 120 -4.70 -3.61 -7.85
N LEU A 121 -4.75 -2.77 -6.81
CA LEU A 121 -3.57 -2.13 -6.25
C LEU A 121 -2.57 -3.15 -5.66
N ASN A 122 -3.05 -4.18 -4.96
CA ASN A 122 -2.18 -5.25 -4.45
C ASN A 122 -1.47 -5.96 -5.61
N GLU A 123 -2.22 -6.32 -6.65
CA GLU A 123 -1.70 -6.99 -7.84
C GLU A 123 -0.69 -6.14 -8.62
N LEU A 124 -0.91 -4.83 -8.69
CA LEU A 124 -0.01 -3.88 -9.35
C LEU A 124 1.29 -3.63 -8.57
N LEU A 125 1.27 -3.83 -7.25
CA LEU A 125 2.43 -3.64 -6.38
C LEU A 125 3.19 -4.94 -6.09
N ASP A 126 2.72 -6.06 -6.63
CA ASP A 126 3.41 -7.35 -6.57
C ASP A 126 4.65 -7.34 -7.48
N VAL A 127 5.83 -7.38 -6.85
CA VAL A 127 7.14 -7.34 -7.52
C VAL A 127 7.39 -8.58 -8.38
N ASP A 128 6.99 -9.76 -7.91
CA ASP A 128 7.22 -11.02 -8.62
C ASP A 128 6.32 -11.11 -9.85
N LYS A 129 5.08 -10.63 -9.73
CA LYS A 129 4.14 -10.52 -10.85
C LYS A 129 4.62 -9.51 -11.90
N ALA A 130 5.09 -8.35 -11.46
CA ALA A 130 5.65 -7.33 -12.36
C ALA A 130 6.85 -7.88 -13.14
N ALA A 131 7.78 -8.55 -12.46
CA ALA A 131 8.95 -9.16 -13.08
C ALA A 131 8.59 -10.28 -14.08
N SER A 132 7.61 -11.11 -13.74
CA SER A 132 7.11 -12.17 -14.62
C SER A 132 6.48 -11.60 -15.89
N SER A 133 5.66 -10.56 -15.76
CA SER A 133 4.99 -9.88 -16.87
C SER A 133 5.99 -9.27 -17.87
N ILE A 134 7.08 -8.67 -17.37
CA ILE A 134 8.12 -8.10 -18.25
C ILE A 134 8.92 -9.20 -18.95
N ARG A 135 9.27 -10.28 -18.25
CA ARG A 135 9.95 -11.43 -18.85
C ARG A 135 9.12 -12.05 -19.98
N GLU A 136 7.81 -12.17 -19.78
CA GLU A 136 6.90 -12.68 -20.81
C GLU A 136 6.83 -11.76 -22.03
N ARG A 137 6.73 -10.43 -21.83
CA ARG A 137 6.77 -9.46 -22.93
C ARG A 137 8.08 -9.53 -23.72
N LEU A 138 9.22 -9.61 -23.02
CA LEU A 138 10.54 -9.75 -23.66
C LEU A 138 10.65 -11.07 -24.43
N ARG A 139 10.07 -12.15 -23.91
CA ARG A 139 10.03 -13.45 -24.62
C ARG A 139 9.17 -13.39 -25.88
N GLY A 140 8.03 -12.70 -25.83
CA GLY A 140 7.14 -12.54 -27.00
C GLY A 140 7.69 -11.61 -28.09
N GLN A 141 8.62 -10.72 -27.74
CA GLN A 141 9.32 -9.84 -28.68
C GLN A 141 10.56 -10.46 -29.32
N ALA A 142 11.05 -11.59 -28.81
CA ALA A 142 12.04 -12.36 -29.53
C ALA A 142 11.38 -12.87 -30.81
N ASP A 143 11.70 -12.23 -31.94
CA ASP A 143 11.21 -12.61 -33.27
C ASP A 143 11.23 -14.13 -33.37
N PRO A 144 10.11 -14.79 -33.72
CA PRO A 144 10.09 -16.22 -33.87
C PRO A 144 11.15 -16.55 -34.92
N ALA A 145 12.25 -17.16 -34.47
CA ALA A 145 13.29 -17.67 -35.36
C ALA A 145 12.55 -18.46 -36.45
N PRO A 146 12.80 -18.19 -37.75
CA PRO A 146 11.98 -18.70 -38.84
C PRO A 146 11.87 -20.20 -38.70
N GLU A 147 10.68 -20.63 -38.26
CA GLU A 147 10.41 -22.00 -37.88
C GLU A 147 10.38 -22.81 -39.19
N ALA A 148 11.47 -23.54 -39.44
CA ALA A 148 11.53 -24.50 -40.53
C ALA A 148 10.39 -25.51 -40.31
N GLN A 149 9.36 -25.44 -41.15
CA GLN A 149 8.15 -26.25 -41.05
C GLN A 149 8.51 -27.74 -41.04
N ALA A 150 8.48 -28.36 -39.86
CA ALA A 150 8.51 -29.80 -39.72
C ALA A 150 7.09 -30.37 -39.92
N PRO A 151 6.94 -31.56 -40.54
CA PRO A 151 5.65 -32.16 -40.84
C PRO A 151 4.86 -32.50 -39.55
N ARG A 152 3.59 -32.10 -39.52
CA ARG A 152 2.72 -32.20 -38.34
C ARG A 152 2.32 -33.65 -38.02
N PRO A 153 2.45 -34.12 -36.76
CA PRO A 153 1.79 -35.34 -36.29
C PRO A 153 0.29 -35.13 -36.02
N PRO A 154 -0.54 -36.20 -36.04
CA PRO A 154 -2.00 -36.13 -35.88
C PRO A 154 -2.45 -35.74 -34.45
N PRO A 155 -3.64 -35.14 -34.30
CA PRO A 155 -4.12 -34.55 -33.05
C PRO A 155 -4.53 -35.60 -32.00
N ALA A 156 -4.11 -35.37 -30.75
CA ALA A 156 -4.47 -36.18 -29.58
C ALA A 156 -5.80 -35.71 -28.92
N PRO A 157 -6.54 -36.61 -28.24
CA PRO A 157 -7.86 -36.32 -27.68
C PRO A 157 -7.81 -35.41 -26.43
N ALA A 158 -8.82 -34.53 -26.32
CA ALA A 158 -8.98 -33.51 -25.29
C ALA A 158 -9.22 -34.09 -23.88
N LYS A 159 -8.62 -33.46 -22.86
CA LYS A 159 -8.86 -33.76 -21.44
C LYS A 159 -9.89 -32.80 -20.82
N PRO A 160 -10.67 -33.25 -19.81
CA PRO A 160 -11.74 -32.48 -19.17
C PRO A 160 -11.20 -31.33 -18.30
N GLN A 161 -11.91 -30.21 -18.35
CA GLN A 161 -11.66 -29.00 -17.57
C GLN A 161 -12.09 -29.20 -16.11
N SER A 162 -11.27 -28.75 -15.16
CA SER A 162 -11.52 -28.79 -13.73
C SER A 162 -11.99 -27.42 -13.24
N ASP A 163 -13.17 -27.36 -12.64
CA ASP A 163 -13.71 -26.17 -11.98
C ASP A 163 -12.94 -25.86 -10.68
N SER A 164 -12.39 -24.65 -10.58
CA SER A 164 -11.74 -24.14 -9.36
C SER A 164 -12.69 -23.21 -8.61
N LYS A 165 -12.91 -23.56 -7.34
CA LYS A 165 -13.72 -22.86 -6.33
C LYS A 165 -13.02 -21.58 -5.85
N PRO A 166 -13.72 -20.44 -5.65
CA PRO A 166 -13.10 -19.21 -5.16
C PRO A 166 -12.74 -19.33 -3.68
N LEU A 167 -11.46 -19.08 -3.38
CA LEU A 167 -10.89 -18.99 -2.03
C LEU A 167 -11.25 -17.62 -1.44
N ALA A 168 -11.64 -17.58 -0.17
CA ALA A 168 -12.01 -16.35 0.55
C ALA A 168 -10.89 -15.28 0.50
N PRO A 169 -11.24 -13.97 0.58
CA PRO A 169 -10.26 -12.88 0.44
C PRO A 169 -9.35 -12.81 1.66
N ALA A 170 -8.21 -13.49 1.59
CA ALA A 170 -7.13 -13.36 2.56
C ALA A 170 -6.42 -12.02 2.32
N GLY A 171 -6.62 -11.07 3.23
CA GLY A 171 -5.73 -9.90 3.37
C GLY A 171 -6.16 -8.66 2.61
N ALA A 172 -7.35 -8.14 2.89
CA ALA A 172 -7.69 -6.79 2.47
C ALA A 172 -6.65 -5.81 3.04
N MET A 173 -5.80 -5.28 2.15
CA MET A 173 -4.75 -4.26 2.37
C MET A 173 -3.32 -4.75 2.73
N SER A 174 -2.88 -5.88 2.15
CA SER A 174 -1.44 -6.27 2.18
C SER A 174 -0.49 -5.12 1.75
N TRP A 175 -0.88 -4.33 0.74
CA TRP A 175 -0.09 -3.18 0.31
C TRP A 175 0.03 -2.06 1.35
N MET A 176 -0.97 -1.85 2.21
CA MET A 176 -0.90 -0.85 3.28
C MET A 176 0.06 -1.29 4.37
N SER A 177 0.02 -2.57 4.74
CA SER A 177 1.00 -3.15 5.67
C SER A 177 2.42 -3.05 5.12
N ALA A 178 2.61 -3.27 3.82
CA ALA A 178 3.91 -3.09 3.17
C ALA A 178 4.44 -1.65 3.26
N MET A 179 3.57 -0.64 3.39
CA MET A 179 3.97 0.76 3.55
C MET A 179 4.18 1.21 5.01
N LEU A 180 3.62 0.49 6.00
CA LEU A 180 3.59 0.94 7.41
C LEU A 180 4.70 0.38 8.32
N ILE A 181 5.42 -0.67 7.92
CA ILE A 181 6.14 -1.53 8.88
C ILE A 181 7.50 -1.01 9.41
N ASP A 182 8.03 0.15 9.03
CA ASP A 182 9.44 0.49 9.34
C ASP A 182 9.70 1.80 10.12
N GLU A 183 8.69 2.48 10.66
CA GLU A 183 8.99 3.58 11.61
C GLU A 183 9.31 3.08 13.02
N ALA A 184 8.92 1.85 13.35
CA ALA A 184 9.40 1.17 14.53
C ALA A 184 10.70 0.41 14.24
N GLY A 185 11.64 1.08 13.55
CA GLY A 185 13.06 0.95 13.89
C GLY A 185 13.30 1.42 15.33
N ILE A 186 12.55 0.85 16.28
CA ILE A 186 13.07 0.43 17.57
C ILE A 186 14.17 -0.53 17.15
N ASP A 187 15.31 0.08 16.86
CA ASP A 187 16.60 -0.46 17.21
C ASP A 187 16.40 -0.90 18.67
N ASP A 188 15.91 -2.12 18.87
CA ASP A 188 16.23 -2.94 20.03
C ASP A 188 17.73 -3.23 19.92
N GLY A 189 18.53 -2.16 19.81
CA GLY A 189 19.76 -2.02 20.54
C GLY A 189 19.36 -2.26 21.99
N GLU A 190 19.25 -3.54 22.30
CA GLU A 190 19.70 -4.18 23.51
C GLU A 190 21.13 -3.67 23.72
N ASP A 191 21.22 -2.39 24.09
CA ASP A 191 22.36 -1.76 24.71
C ASP A 191 22.52 -2.54 25.99
N GLY A 192 23.35 -3.57 25.88
CA GLY A 192 23.95 -4.24 27.02
C GLY A 192 24.77 -3.24 27.80
N GLY A 193 24.11 -2.32 28.51
CA GLY A 193 24.58 -1.84 29.80
C GLY A 193 24.50 -3.05 30.73
N GLY A 194 25.63 -3.70 31.06
CA GLY A 194 26.65 -3.07 31.89
C GLY A 194 26.02 -2.87 33.26
N GLY A 195 26.10 -3.79 34.20
CA GLY A 195 27.38 -4.29 34.70
C GLY A 195 28.05 -3.19 35.52
N GLY A 196 27.78 -3.16 36.82
CA GLY A 196 28.45 -2.30 37.82
C GLY A 196 27.50 -1.30 38.49
N ALA A 197 27.46 -1.12 39.80
CA ALA A 197 28.27 -1.68 40.87
C ALA A 197 27.46 -1.55 42.19
N GLU A 198 27.63 -2.54 43.07
CA GLU A 198 27.43 -2.38 44.50
C GLU A 198 28.29 -1.21 44.99
N THR A 199 27.67 -0.24 45.66
CA THR A 199 28.35 0.59 46.66
C THR A 199 27.51 0.55 47.93
N ASP A 200 27.92 -0.33 48.84
CA ASP A 200 27.88 -0.11 50.28
C ASP A 200 28.55 1.23 50.61
N GLU A 201 27.84 2.13 51.29
CA GLU A 201 28.39 3.15 52.21
C GLU A 201 27.20 3.73 52.98
N GLU A 202 26.83 3.20 54.14
CA GLU A 202 27.41 3.46 55.46
C GLU A 202 27.30 4.93 55.92
N ALA A 203 26.50 5.10 56.99
CA ALA A 203 26.59 6.10 58.07
C ALA A 203 26.50 7.62 57.77
N ALA A 204 25.46 8.24 58.37
CA ALA A 204 25.56 9.20 59.48
C ALA A 204 24.31 10.11 59.45
N ASP A 205 23.39 10.02 60.41
CA ASP A 205 23.42 10.72 61.70
C ASP A 205 23.10 12.24 61.59
N ALA A 206 22.18 12.66 62.47
CA ALA A 206 22.07 14.00 63.06
C ALA A 206 21.37 15.20 62.36
N ILE A 207 20.29 15.68 63.02
CA ILE A 207 20.08 17.07 63.53
C ILE A 207 19.74 18.16 62.46
N TRP A 208 18.60 18.87 62.41
CA TRP A 208 17.70 19.50 63.40
C TRP A 208 16.23 19.41 62.98
#